data_AF-A0ABD0QUK8-F1
#
_entry.id   AF-A0ABD0QUK8-F1
#
_cell.length_a   1.000
_cell.length_b   1.000
_cell.length_c   1.000
_cell.angle_alpha   90.00
_cell.angle_beta   90.00
_cell.angle_gamma   90.00
#
_symmetry.space_group_name_H-M   'P 1'
#
loop_
_entity.id
_entity.type
_entity.pdbx_description
1 polymer ?
#
loop_
_entity_poly.entity_id
_entity_poly.type
_entity_poly.pdbx_seq_one_letter_code
_entity_poly.pdbx_strand_id
1 'polypeptide(L)'
;AIDSNRGFQQLYTGCSSTNNETNPWWRLDLHDVYRVSEVVITNRKDCCADRIKGAEIRIGSSLENNGNSNPLCAVIPAIPAGESYNYSCGGMEGRYVNLIIPGDWKVLTLCEVEVYGYLA
;
A
#
# COMPACT_ATOMS: atom_id res chain seq x y z
N ALA A 1 6.86 6.64 -3.19
CA ALA A 1 5.73 5.70 -3.11
C ALA A 1 4.97 5.57 -4.43
N ILE A 2 4.73 6.64 -5.19
CA ILE A 2 4.24 6.54 -6.58
C ILE A 2 5.12 7.35 -7.54
N ASP A 3 6.37 7.58 -7.16
CA ASP A 3 7.35 8.38 -7.88
C ASP A 3 8.19 7.55 -8.85
N SER A 4 7.83 6.28 -9.07
CA SER A 4 8.56 5.32 -9.90
C SER A 4 10.01 5.11 -9.44
N ASN A 5 10.28 5.37 -8.16
CA ASN A 5 11.58 5.22 -7.54
C ASN A 5 11.47 4.28 -6.34
N ARG A 6 11.85 3.03 -6.56
CA ARG A 6 11.85 1.98 -5.53
C ARG A 6 12.86 2.20 -4.39
N GLY A 7 13.53 3.35 -4.32
CA GLY A 7 14.40 3.74 -3.20
C GLY A 7 15.76 3.04 -3.17
N PHE A 8 16.16 2.39 -4.28
CA PHE A 8 17.42 1.65 -4.34
C PHE A 8 18.67 2.52 -4.62
N GLN A 9 18.48 3.74 -5.11
CA GLN A 9 19.58 4.60 -5.60
C GLN A 9 19.99 5.71 -4.64
N GLN A 10 19.13 6.10 -3.69
CA GLN A 10 19.46 7.09 -2.66
C GLN A 10 19.00 6.59 -1.30
N LEU A 11 19.96 6.43 -0.39
CA LEU A 11 19.70 6.19 1.02
C LEU A 11 18.76 7.30 1.52
N TYR A 12 17.54 6.92 1.90
CA TYR A 12 16.54 7.70 2.65
C TYR A 12 15.52 8.59 1.91
N THR A 13 15.59 8.85 0.61
CA THR A 13 14.75 9.93 0.00
C THR A 13 13.50 9.47 -0.75
N GLY A 14 13.30 8.19 -1.06
CA GLY A 14 12.16 7.74 -1.89
C GLY A 14 10.95 7.15 -1.15
N CYS A 15 11.11 6.71 0.11
CA CYS A 15 10.04 6.02 0.82
C CYS A 15 9.17 6.99 1.64
N SER A 16 7.86 6.83 1.52
CA SER A 16 6.90 7.48 2.41
C SER A 16 6.91 6.82 3.79
N SER A 17 6.70 7.58 4.86
CA SER A 17 6.52 7.04 6.20
C SER A 17 5.51 7.88 6.97
N THR A 18 4.59 7.22 7.68
CA THR A 18 3.74 7.87 8.68
C THR A 18 4.51 8.13 9.98
N ASN A 19 3.88 8.84 10.91
CA ASN A 19 4.30 8.86 12.30
C ASN A 19 3.94 7.55 13.00
N ASN A 20 4.36 7.42 14.26
CA ASN A 20 3.87 6.37 15.15
C ASN A 20 2.46 6.70 15.63
N GLU A 21 1.46 5.98 15.14
CA GLU A 21 0.05 6.27 15.37
C GLU A 21 -0.83 5.01 15.37
N THR A 22 -2.09 5.16 15.72
CA THR A 22 -3.10 4.09 15.64
C THR A 22 -3.65 4.00 14.23
N ASN A 23 -3.67 2.80 13.66
CA ASN A 23 -4.21 2.53 12.33
C ASN A 23 -3.63 3.42 11.21
N PRO A 24 -2.28 3.59 11.09
CA PRO A 24 -1.68 4.38 10.03
C PRO A 24 -2.09 3.84 8.65
N TRP A 25 -2.31 4.75 7.72
CA TRP A 25 -2.77 4.41 6.39
C TRP A 25 -2.18 5.31 5.31
N TRP A 26 -2.21 4.82 4.08
CA TRP A 26 -1.86 5.53 2.86
C TRP A 26 -2.93 5.25 1.80
N ARG A 27 -3.25 6.23 0.97
CA ARG A 27 -4.25 6.10 -0.10
C ARG A 27 -3.75 6.65 -1.43
N LEU A 28 -4.03 5.92 -2.49
CA LEU A 28 -3.98 6.37 -3.87
C LEU A 28 -5.39 6.72 -4.37
N ASP A 29 -5.54 7.87 -5.01
CA ASP A 29 -6.72 8.21 -5.84
C ASP A 29 -6.35 7.99 -7.31
N LEU A 30 -7.03 7.04 -7.97
CA LEU A 30 -6.84 6.73 -9.39
C LEU A 30 -7.59 7.70 -10.32
N HIS A 31 -8.28 8.69 -9.76
CA HIS A 31 -9.17 9.67 -10.41
C HIS A 31 -10.46 9.09 -11.01
N ASP A 32 -10.42 7.89 -11.58
CA ASP A 32 -11.56 7.13 -12.10
C ASP A 32 -11.64 5.74 -11.48
N VAL A 33 -12.72 5.00 -11.80
CA VAL A 33 -12.91 3.63 -11.33
C VAL A 33 -12.16 2.67 -12.26
N TYR A 34 -11.31 1.83 -11.68
CA TYR A 34 -10.55 0.81 -12.39
C TYR A 34 -10.90 -0.58 -11.86
N ARG A 35 -10.79 -1.58 -12.74
CA ARG A 35 -10.69 -2.99 -12.37
C ARG A 35 -9.25 -3.32 -12.05
N VAL A 36 -8.91 -3.31 -10.77
CA VAL A 36 -7.54 -3.55 -10.26
C VAL A 36 -7.26 -5.05 -10.24
N SER A 37 -6.31 -5.48 -11.07
CA SER A 37 -5.89 -6.88 -11.15
C SER A 37 -4.80 -7.21 -10.12
N GLU A 38 -3.84 -6.29 -9.94
CA GLU A 38 -2.63 -6.54 -9.15
C GLU A 38 -2.15 -5.27 -8.46
N VAL A 39 -1.60 -5.43 -7.26
CA VAL A 39 -0.92 -4.38 -6.51
C VAL A 39 0.46 -4.88 -6.10
N VAL A 40 1.51 -4.16 -6.51
CA VAL A 40 2.90 -4.48 -6.17
C VAL A 40 3.40 -3.49 -5.12
N ILE A 41 3.88 -4.02 -4.00
CA ILE A 41 4.37 -3.21 -2.87
C ILE A 41 5.86 -3.44 -2.69
N THR A 42 6.63 -2.34 -2.68
CA THR A 42 8.07 -2.36 -2.36
C THR A 42 8.30 -1.91 -0.93
N ASN A 43 8.92 -2.78 -0.12
CA ASN A 43 9.20 -2.51 1.28
C ASN A 43 10.53 -1.77 1.49
N ARG A 44 10.68 -1.18 2.67
CA ARG A 44 11.90 -0.50 3.13
C ARG A 44 13.10 -1.46 3.16
N LYS A 45 14.27 -0.98 2.73
CA LYS A 45 15.51 -1.78 2.63
C LYS A 45 16.47 -1.68 3.82
N ASP A 46 16.60 -0.49 4.41
CA ASP A 46 17.69 -0.15 5.33
C ASP A 46 17.43 -0.59 6.79
N CYS A 47 16.18 -0.63 7.24
CA CYS A 47 15.81 -1.20 8.54
C CYS A 47 14.32 -1.54 8.57
N CYS A 48 13.91 -2.20 9.66
CA CYS A 48 12.52 -2.11 10.13
C CYS A 48 11.48 -2.72 9.17
N ALA A 49 11.91 -3.65 8.31
CA ALA A 49 11.07 -4.28 7.28
C ALA A 49 9.85 -4.99 7.87
N ASP A 50 9.94 -5.47 9.12
CA ASP A 50 8.85 -6.12 9.83
C ASP A 50 7.64 -5.21 10.12
N ARG A 51 7.78 -3.88 9.99
CA ARG A 51 6.68 -2.94 10.26
C ARG A 51 5.48 -3.10 9.33
N ILE A 52 5.70 -3.58 8.10
CA ILE A 52 4.64 -3.79 7.11
C ILE A 52 3.78 -5.04 7.39
N LYS A 53 4.20 -5.90 8.34
CA LYS A 53 3.48 -7.13 8.67
C LYS A 53 2.07 -6.83 9.17
N GLY A 54 1.09 -7.45 8.56
CA GLY A 54 -0.34 -7.26 8.87
C GLY A 54 -0.96 -6.03 8.18
N ALA A 55 -0.23 -5.35 7.29
CA ALA A 55 -0.85 -4.33 6.44
C ALA A 55 -1.93 -4.94 5.54
N GLU A 56 -3.00 -4.21 5.30
CA GLU A 56 -4.14 -4.61 4.50
C GLU A 56 -4.23 -3.73 3.25
N ILE A 57 -4.36 -4.36 2.09
CA ILE A 57 -4.65 -3.68 0.81
C ILE A 57 -6.16 -3.68 0.63
N ARG A 58 -6.76 -2.49 0.49
CA ARG A 58 -8.22 -2.31 0.36
C ARG A 58 -8.55 -1.50 -0.89
N ILE A 59 -9.55 -1.94 -1.63
CA ILE A 59 -9.89 -1.36 -2.94
C ILE A 59 -11.39 -1.10 -3.00
N GLY A 60 -11.77 0.11 -3.40
CA GLY A 60 -13.16 0.49 -3.60
C GLY A 60 -13.33 1.98 -3.91
N SER A 61 -14.57 2.44 -3.90
CA SER A 61 -14.92 3.83 -4.25
C SER A 61 -15.51 4.62 -3.08
N SER A 62 -15.59 4.04 -1.88
CA SER A 62 -16.03 4.75 -0.67
C SER A 62 -14.88 5.51 -0.01
N LEU A 63 -15.20 6.66 0.57
CA LEU A 63 -14.31 7.46 1.42
C LEU A 63 -14.63 7.33 2.92
N GLU A 64 -15.61 6.49 3.29
CA GLU A 64 -15.88 6.20 4.69
C GLU A 64 -14.61 5.66 5.38
N ASN A 65 -14.30 6.18 6.57
CA ASN A 65 -13.05 5.88 7.27
C ASN A 65 -11.80 6.07 6.37
N ASN A 66 -11.78 7.16 5.59
CA ASN A 66 -10.76 7.46 4.59
C ASN A 66 -10.62 6.45 3.44
N GLY A 67 -11.56 5.50 3.31
CA GLY A 67 -11.47 4.38 2.38
C GLY A 67 -10.88 3.12 2.99
N ASN A 68 -10.51 3.15 4.28
CA ASN A 68 -10.00 1.99 5.01
C ASN A 68 -11.09 0.94 5.33
N SER A 69 -12.36 1.26 5.05
CA SER A 69 -13.47 0.30 5.15
C SER A 69 -13.82 -0.36 3.80
N ASN A 70 -13.13 0.00 2.71
CA ASN A 70 -13.35 -0.65 1.40
C ASN A 70 -13.01 -2.16 1.47
N PRO A 71 -13.58 -2.98 0.56
CA PRO A 71 -13.29 -4.40 0.47
C PRO A 71 -11.79 -4.73 0.48
N LEU A 72 -11.44 -5.79 1.22
CA LEU A 72 -10.07 -6.28 1.36
C LEU A 72 -9.64 -7.03 0.10
N CYS A 73 -8.54 -6.60 -0.52
CA CYS A 73 -7.85 -7.37 -1.55
C CYS A 73 -6.92 -8.42 -0.92
N ALA A 74 -6.01 -7.99 -0.04
CA ALA A 74 -5.01 -8.88 0.55
C ALA A 74 -4.50 -8.39 1.89
N VAL A 75 -4.02 -9.31 2.72
CA VAL A 75 -3.22 -9.02 3.93
C VAL A 75 -1.77 -9.34 3.63
N ILE A 76 -0.86 -8.43 3.98
CA ILE A 76 0.58 -8.57 3.79
C ILE A 76 1.18 -9.35 4.97
N PRO A 77 1.60 -10.62 4.79
CA PRO A 77 2.15 -11.41 5.90
C PRO A 77 3.55 -10.92 6.30
N ALA A 78 4.38 -10.61 5.30
CA ALA A 78 5.69 -10.00 5.40
C ALA A 78 6.17 -9.65 3.97
N ILE A 79 7.06 -8.66 3.86
CA ILE A 79 7.86 -8.42 2.66
C ILE A 79 9.30 -8.24 3.14
N PRO A 80 10.29 -9.03 2.67
CA PRO A 80 11.67 -8.86 3.07
C PRO A 80 12.20 -7.45 2.76
N ALA A 81 13.29 -7.06 3.42
CA ALA A 81 13.84 -5.73 3.31
C ALA A 81 14.26 -5.41 1.86
N GLY A 82 13.69 -4.35 1.29
CA GLY A 82 13.99 -3.91 -0.07
C GLY A 82 13.44 -4.80 -1.17
N GLU A 83 12.57 -5.77 -0.86
CA GLU A 83 11.92 -6.59 -1.87
C GLU A 83 10.57 -6.02 -2.30
N SER A 84 10.12 -6.43 -3.48
CA SER A 84 8.79 -6.10 -4.03
C SER A 84 7.94 -7.35 -4.13
N TYR A 85 6.72 -7.33 -3.58
CA TYR A 85 5.79 -8.45 -3.62
C TYR A 85 4.51 -8.06 -4.35
N ASN A 86 4.01 -8.97 -5.18
CA ASN A 86 2.78 -8.81 -5.95
C ASN A 86 1.61 -9.47 -5.21
N TYR A 87 0.50 -8.75 -5.10
CA TYR A 87 -0.78 -9.20 -4.56
C TYR A 87 -1.86 -9.15 -5.64
N SER A 88 -2.42 -10.31 -5.96
CA SER A 88 -3.55 -10.38 -6.90
C SER A 88 -4.85 -9.94 -6.23
N CYS A 89 -5.55 -9.02 -6.87
CA CYS A 89 -6.83 -8.46 -6.41
C CYS A 89 -8.02 -8.89 -7.28
N GLY A 90 -7.84 -9.84 -8.21
CA GLY A 90 -8.96 -10.49 -8.92
C GLY A 90 -9.85 -9.55 -9.75
N GLY A 91 -9.39 -8.36 -10.12
CA GLY A 91 -10.18 -7.40 -10.90
C GLY A 91 -11.19 -6.60 -10.07
N MET A 92 -10.96 -6.45 -8.76
CA MET A 92 -11.79 -5.60 -7.89
C MET A 92 -11.96 -4.19 -8.47
N GLU A 93 -13.20 -3.71 -8.51
CA GLU A 93 -13.52 -2.36 -8.99
C GLU A 93 -13.32 -1.34 -7.87
N GLY A 94 -12.56 -0.27 -8.15
CA GLY A 94 -12.39 0.82 -7.21
C GLY A 94 -11.65 2.02 -7.80
N ARG A 95 -11.94 3.19 -7.24
CA ARG A 95 -11.18 4.43 -7.50
C ARG A 95 -10.03 4.62 -6.51
N TYR A 96 -10.16 4.08 -5.31
CA TYR A 96 -9.18 4.23 -4.24
C TYR A 96 -8.51 2.90 -3.92
N VAL A 97 -7.18 2.94 -3.80
CA VAL A 97 -6.38 1.85 -3.23
C VAL A 97 -5.81 2.35 -1.91
N ASN A 98 -6.11 1.64 -0.82
CA ASN A 98 -5.66 1.98 0.52
C ASN A 98 -4.74 0.89 1.05
N LEU A 99 -3.69 1.29 1.76
CA LEU A 99 -2.89 0.43 2.62
C LEU A 99 -3.05 0.90 4.05
N ILE A 100 -3.53 0.04 4.94
CA ILE A 100 -3.71 0.33 6.36
C ILE A 100 -3.02 -0.74 7.20
N ILE A 101 -2.39 -0.37 8.31
CA ILE A 101 -1.91 -1.33 9.32
C ILE A 101 -2.78 -1.21 10.56
N PRO A 102 -3.73 -2.14 10.80
CA PRO A 102 -4.54 -2.10 12.01
C PRO A 102 -3.71 -2.26 13.30
N GLY A 103 -4.17 -1.59 14.35
CA GLY A 103 -3.61 -1.64 15.70
C GLY A 103 -2.93 -0.35 16.14
N ASP A 104 -2.54 -0.34 17.41
CA ASP A 104 -1.87 0.80 18.04
C ASP A 104 -0.36 0.75 17.84
N TRP A 105 0.25 1.93 17.93
CA TRP A 105 1.70 2.12 17.88
C TRP A 105 2.35 1.55 16.61
N LYS A 106 1.72 1.80 15.47
CA LYS A 106 2.16 1.33 14.16
C LYS A 106 2.79 2.46 13.35
N VAL A 107 3.65 2.08 12.42
CA VAL A 107 4.25 2.99 11.43
C VAL A 107 4.14 2.30 10.08
N LEU A 108 3.49 2.96 9.11
CA LEU A 108 3.43 2.48 7.74
C LEU A 108 4.55 3.14 6.95
N THR A 109 5.40 2.33 6.31
CA THR A 109 6.45 2.79 5.40
C THR A 109 6.29 2.08 4.07
N LEU A 110 6.18 2.85 2.99
CA LEU A 110 6.01 2.35 1.63
C LEU A 110 7.03 3.01 0.72
N CYS A 111 7.89 2.21 0.09
CA CYS A 111 8.87 2.73 -0.86
C CYS A 111 8.23 2.92 -2.23
N GLU A 112 7.52 1.91 -2.72
CA GLU A 112 6.75 2.02 -3.97
C GLU A 112 5.45 1.20 -3.88
N VAL A 113 4.40 1.72 -4.52
CA VAL A 113 3.10 1.09 -4.71
C VAL A 113 2.75 1.21 -6.18
N GLU A 114 2.75 0.08 -6.89
CA GLU A 114 2.38 0.01 -8.29
C GLU A 114 1.02 -0.68 -8.40
N VAL A 115 0.08 -0.06 -9.11
CA VAL A 115 -1.28 -0.58 -9.29
C VAL A 115 -1.49 -0.91 -10.76
N TYR A 116 -1.87 -2.14 -11.04
CA TYR A 116 -2.12 -2.63 -12.39
C TYR A 116 -3.60 -2.98 -12.55
N GLY A 117 -4.18 -2.58 -13.68
CA GLY A 117 -5.59 -2.76 -13.98
C GLY A 117 -5.98 -2.04 -15.27
N TYR A 118 -7.29 -1.95 -15.52
CA TYR A 118 -7.86 -1.24 -16.66
C TYR A 118 -9.11 -0.46 -16.24
N LEU A 119 -9.47 0.56 -17.00
CA LEU A 119 -10.64 1.40 -16.72
C LEU A 119 -11.91 0.53 -16.72
N ALA A 120 -12.75 0.71 -15.69
CA ALA A 120 -13.98 -0.07 -15.51
C ALA A 120 -15.13 0.42 -16.42
#